data_AF-L1J1W2-F1
#
_entry.id   AF-L1J1W2-F1
#
_cell.length_a   1.000
_cell.length_b   1.000
_cell.length_c   1.000
_cell.angle_alpha   90.00
_cell.angle_beta   90.00
_cell.angle_gamma   90.00
#
_symmetry.space_group_name_H-M   'P 1'
#
loop_
_entity.id
_entity.type
_entity.pdbx_description
1 polymer ?
#
loop_
_entity_poly.entity_id
_entity_poly.type
_entity_poly.pdbx_seq_one_letter_code
_entity_poly.pdbx_strand_id
1 'polypeptide(L)'
;MSRTRNSNNIEFGHLSWKDDHLCVMFDNKRITNPARKPEKLRRVFANPKMPEICPILALGIYLLSIEQDAKRLFPPPPLHKNERHKTVDLTKTRELVAKELQAKGIRTSTLGSDSIQKGAVVYCVS
;
A
#
# COMPACT_ATOMS: atom_id res chain seq x y z
N MET A 1 6.43 -7.70 6.47
CA MET A 1 7.31 -6.52 6.33
C MET A 1 8.15 -6.62 5.04
N SER A 2 8.19 -5.56 4.23
CA SER A 2 9.04 -5.43 3.04
C SER A 2 10.01 -4.24 3.21
N ARG A 3 11.13 -4.26 2.48
CA ARG A 3 12.01 -3.09 2.42
C ARG A 3 11.37 -2.02 1.53
N THR A 4 11.58 -0.77 1.89
CA THR A 4 11.14 0.43 1.17
C THR A 4 11.41 0.38 -0.34
N ARG A 5 12.59 -0.12 -0.75
CA ARG A 5 12.94 -0.30 -2.17
C ARG A 5 12.03 -1.32 -2.89
N ASN A 6 11.58 -2.34 -2.17
CA ASN A 6 10.75 -3.41 -2.74
C ASN A 6 9.28 -2.97 -2.84
N SER A 7 8.81 -2.09 -1.96
CA SER A 7 7.43 -1.56 -2.02
C SER A 7 7.24 -0.57 -3.17
N ASN A 8 8.24 0.24 -3.49
CA ASN A 8 8.12 1.23 -4.58
C ASN A 8 8.10 0.61 -5.98
N ASN A 9 8.61 -0.62 -6.11
CA ASN A 9 8.62 -1.36 -7.37
C ASN A 9 7.44 -2.33 -7.49
N ILE A 10 6.41 -2.19 -6.65
CA ILE A 10 5.18 -2.97 -6.81
C ILE A 10 4.44 -2.44 -8.04
N GLU A 11 4.12 -3.36 -8.95
CA GLU A 11 3.31 -3.13 -10.14
C GLU A 11 1.99 -3.87 -9.97
N PHE A 12 0.95 -3.47 -10.69
CA PHE A 12 -0.35 -4.16 -10.64
C PHE A 12 -0.23 -5.64 -11.03
N GLY A 13 0.68 -5.98 -11.95
CA GLY A 13 0.97 -7.39 -12.31
C GLY A 13 1.62 -8.22 -11.19
N HIS A 14 2.08 -7.58 -10.11
CA HIS A 14 2.57 -8.27 -8.91
C HIS A 14 1.45 -8.57 -7.90
N LEU A 15 0.25 -8.05 -8.13
CA LEU A 15 -0.93 -8.29 -7.30
C LEU A 15 -1.75 -9.44 -7.91
N SER A 16 -2.16 -10.38 -7.07
CA SER A 16 -3.14 -11.39 -7.45
C SER A 16 -4.10 -11.66 -6.31
N TRP A 17 -5.34 -11.98 -6.63
CA TRP A 17 -6.30 -12.47 -5.63
C TRP A 17 -6.24 -13.99 -5.58
N LYS A 18 -6.27 -14.54 -4.37
CA LYS A 18 -6.40 -15.97 -4.16
C LYS A 18 -7.36 -16.20 -2.99
N ASP A 19 -8.45 -16.90 -3.28
CA ASP A 19 -9.48 -17.24 -2.31
C ASP A 19 -9.98 -15.97 -1.57
N ASP A 20 -9.58 -15.79 -0.31
CA ASP A 20 -10.00 -14.72 0.61
C ASP A 20 -8.92 -13.63 0.86
N HIS A 21 -7.79 -13.68 0.15
CA HIS A 21 -6.68 -12.77 0.40
C HIS A 21 -6.01 -12.22 -0.87
N LEU A 22 -5.48 -11.01 -0.71
CA LEU A 22 -4.62 -10.39 -1.70
C LEU A 22 -3.20 -10.92 -1.55
N CYS A 23 -2.64 -11.38 -2.66
CA CYS A 23 -1.26 -11.81 -2.80
C CYS A 23 -0.42 -10.69 -3.41
N VAL A 24 0.68 -10.34 -2.75
CA VAL A 24 1.66 -9.36 -3.22
C VAL A 24 2.98 -10.07 -3.47
N MET A 25 3.41 -10.10 -4.72
CA MET A 25 4.70 -10.66 -5.12
C MET A 25 5.78 -9.58 -5.13
N PHE A 26 6.80 -9.73 -4.30
CA PHE A 26 7.97 -8.86 -4.36
C PHE A 26 9.00 -9.47 -5.28
N ASP A 27 8.86 -9.26 -6.59
CA ASP A 27 9.89 -9.73 -7.52
C ASP A 27 11.04 -8.73 -7.60
N ASN A 28 12.24 -9.28 -7.73
CA ASN A 28 13.44 -8.52 -8.06
C ASN A 28 14.03 -8.93 -9.41
N LYS A 29 13.56 -9.99 -10.08
CA LYS A 29 13.95 -10.38 -11.44
C LYS A 29 12.90 -11.29 -12.08
N ARG A 30 12.36 -10.84 -13.22
CA ARG A 30 11.76 -11.62 -14.32
C ARG A 30 11.90 -13.13 -14.09
N ILE A 31 10.78 -13.79 -13.81
CA ILE A 31 10.66 -15.25 -13.61
C ILE A 31 11.25 -15.98 -14.83
N THR A 32 12.52 -16.38 -14.78
CA THR A 32 13.13 -17.24 -15.81
C THR A 32 12.88 -18.72 -15.53
N ASN A 33 12.25 -19.08 -14.42
CA ASN A 33 12.03 -20.48 -14.08
C ASN A 33 10.65 -20.73 -13.43
N PRO A 34 9.67 -21.30 -14.16
CA PRO A 34 8.31 -21.53 -13.67
C PRO A 34 8.23 -22.56 -12.52
N ALA A 35 9.29 -23.33 -12.29
CA ALA A 35 9.38 -24.31 -11.21
C ALA A 35 9.74 -23.70 -9.83
N ARG A 36 10.20 -22.44 -9.79
CA ARG A 36 10.61 -21.80 -8.53
C ARG A 36 9.40 -21.05 -7.95
N LYS A 37 8.78 -21.60 -6.90
CA LYS A 37 7.73 -20.90 -6.13
C LYS A 37 8.26 -19.50 -5.77
N PRO A 38 7.50 -18.41 -6.00
CA PRO A 38 7.93 -17.07 -5.66
C PRO A 38 8.20 -17.02 -4.16
N GLU A 39 9.48 -16.97 -3.80
CA GLU A 39 10.02 -17.17 -2.45
C GLU A 39 9.52 -16.09 -1.46
N LYS A 40 8.80 -15.06 -1.94
CA LYS A 40 8.33 -13.90 -1.16
C LYS A 40 6.92 -13.45 -1.53
N LEU A 41 5.99 -14.38 -1.69
CA LEU A 41 4.57 -14.05 -1.70
C LEU A 41 4.14 -13.54 -0.31
N ARG A 42 3.59 -12.33 -0.22
CA ARG A 42 2.93 -11.85 1.00
C ARG A 42 1.43 -11.97 0.83
N ARG A 43 0.77 -12.56 1.82
CA ARG A 43 -0.69 -12.64 1.90
C ARG A 43 -1.19 -11.49 2.75
N VAL A 44 -2.20 -10.78 2.27
CA VAL A 44 -2.81 -9.62 2.90
C VAL A 44 -4.29 -9.92 3.01
N PHE A 45 -4.79 -9.95 4.24
CA PHE A 45 -6.18 -10.27 4.55
C PHE A 45 -6.98 -9.00 4.83
N ALA A 46 -8.28 -9.05 4.56
CA ALA A 46 -9.20 -8.03 5.04
C ALA A 46 -9.36 -8.12 6.55
N ASN A 47 -9.53 -6.97 7.20
CA ASN A 47 -9.96 -6.89 8.59
C ASN A 47 -11.32 -6.17 8.66
N PRO A 48 -12.44 -6.88 8.49
CA PRO A 48 -13.76 -6.26 8.53
C PRO A 48 -14.18 -5.81 9.94
N LYS A 49 -13.55 -6.33 10.99
CA LYS A 49 -13.86 -5.97 12.39
C LYS A 49 -13.27 -4.62 12.79
N MET A 50 -12.11 -4.27 12.24
CA MET A 50 -11.44 -2.98 12.45
C MET A 50 -11.02 -2.41 11.09
N PRO A 51 -11.96 -1.77 10.36
CA PRO A 51 -11.72 -1.24 9.02
C PRO A 51 -10.61 -0.19 8.98
N GLU A 52 -10.38 0.55 10.08
CA GLU A 52 -9.38 1.60 10.21
C GLU A 52 -7.94 1.08 10.02
N ILE A 53 -7.71 -0.20 10.31
CA ILE A 53 -6.41 -0.86 10.13
C ILE A 53 -6.43 -1.91 9.02
N CYS A 54 -7.51 -1.99 8.24
CA CYS A 54 -7.66 -2.98 7.18
C CYS A 54 -6.82 -2.59 5.95
N PRO A 55 -5.76 -3.35 5.60
CA PRO A 55 -4.87 -3.00 4.50
C PRO A 55 -5.57 -3.07 3.12
N ILE A 56 -6.57 -3.94 2.96
CA ILE A 56 -7.35 -4.04 1.72
C ILE A 56 -8.23 -2.81 1.53
N LEU A 57 -8.90 -2.36 2.60
CA LEU A 57 -9.70 -1.13 2.55
C LEU A 57 -8.81 0.09 2.30
N ALA A 58 -7.69 0.20 3.02
CA ALA A 58 -6.73 1.28 2.83
C ALA A 58 -6.20 1.33 1.38
N LEU A 59 -5.91 0.18 0.78
CA LEU A 59 -5.51 0.07 -0.62
C LEU A 59 -6.62 0.54 -1.58
N GLY A 60 -7.87 0.17 -1.31
CA GLY A 60 -9.01 0.61 -2.12
C GLY A 60 -9.24 2.12 -2.07
N ILE A 61 -9.22 2.70 -0.86
CA ILE A 61 -9.30 4.16 -0.67
C ILE A 61 -8.18 4.85 -1.42
N TYR A 62 -6.95 4.34 -1.28
CA TYR A 62 -5.79 4.88 -1.98
C TYR A 62 -5.99 4.92 -3.50
N LEU A 63 -6.41 3.80 -4.11
CA LEU A 63 -6.64 3.71 -5.56
C LEU A 63 -7.77 4.62 -6.05
N LEU A 64 -8.78 4.88 -5.23
CA LEU A 64 -9.87 5.82 -5.56
C LEU A 64 -9.44 7.28 -5.39
N SER A 65 -8.50 7.54 -4.48
CA SER A 65 -8.06 8.89 -4.15
C SER A 65 -7.11 9.50 -5.17
N ILE A 66 -6.27 8.70 -5.82
CA ILE A 66 -5.21 9.19 -6.72
C ILE A 66 -5.47 8.87 -8.19
N GLU A 67 -4.80 9.61 -9.07
CA GLU A 67 -4.61 9.17 -10.45
C GLU A 67 -3.62 8.01 -10.49
N GLN A 68 -4.03 6.91 -11.10
CA GLN A 68 -3.26 5.67 -11.14
C GLN A 68 -2.31 5.68 -12.34
N ASP A 69 -1.10 5.19 -12.13
CA ASP A 69 -0.18 4.85 -13.22
C ASP A 69 -0.67 3.56 -13.92
N ALA A 70 -0.36 3.39 -15.21
CA ALA A 70 -0.80 2.22 -15.97
C ALA A 70 -0.18 0.91 -15.46
N LYS A 71 0.98 0.97 -14.80
CA LYS A 71 1.76 -0.19 -14.40
C LYS A 71 2.05 -0.24 -12.91
N ARG A 72 2.42 0.90 -12.31
CA ARG A 72 2.92 0.97 -10.93
C ARG A 72 1.81 1.19 -9.93
N LEU A 73 1.90 0.48 -8.80
CA LEU A 73 0.95 0.66 -7.71
C LEU A 73 1.18 1.98 -6.98
N PHE A 74 2.44 2.37 -6.81
CA PHE A 74 2.83 3.61 -6.14
C PHE A 74 3.58 4.52 -7.11
N PRO A 75 3.46 5.85 -6.97
CA PRO A 75 4.26 6.80 -7.71
C PRO A 75 5.77 6.49 -7.59
N PRO A 76 6.57 6.79 -8.61
CA PRO A 76 8.01 6.71 -8.49
C PRO A 76 8.50 7.55 -7.31
N PRO A 77 9.55 7.09 -6.61
CA PRO A 77 10.19 7.94 -5.62
C PRO A 77 10.69 9.22 -6.30
N PRO A 78 10.64 10.36 -5.60
CA PRO A 78 11.19 11.61 -6.10
C PRO A 78 12.67 11.47 -6.47
N LEU A 79 13.10 12.20 -7.49
CA LEU A 79 14.47 12.14 -8.04
C LEU A 79 15.54 12.54 -7.01
N HIS A 80 15.17 13.30 -5.98
CA HIS A 80 16.07 13.74 -4.93
C HIS A 80 15.99 12.82 -3.70
N LYS A 81 17.14 12.24 -3.32
CA LYS A 81 17.32 11.27 -2.23
C LYS A 81 16.83 11.74 -0.85
N ASN A 82 16.60 13.04 -0.67
CA ASN A 82 16.25 13.64 0.62
C ASN A 82 14.74 13.78 0.82
N GLU A 83 13.93 13.60 -0.23
CA GLU A 83 12.49 13.53 -0.09
C GLU A 83 12.13 12.13 0.40
N ARG A 84 11.98 11.99 1.73
CA ARG A 84 11.32 10.83 2.34
C ARG A 84 10.03 10.61 1.56
N HIS A 85 9.74 9.35 1.23
CA HIS A 85 8.53 8.92 0.54
C HIS A 85 7.41 9.89 0.84
N LYS A 86 7.04 10.73 -0.13
CA LYS A 86 5.86 11.57 0.02
C LYS A 86 4.73 10.56 0.20
N THR A 87 4.34 10.38 1.45
CA THR A 87 3.10 9.74 1.81
C THR A 87 2.07 10.38 0.92
N VAL A 88 1.29 9.51 0.29
CA VAL A 88 0.27 9.92 -0.67
C VAL A 88 -0.46 11.09 -0.06
N ASP A 89 -0.32 12.25 -0.70
CA ASP A 89 -0.94 13.45 -0.20
C ASP A 89 -2.43 13.34 -0.51
N LEU A 90 -3.15 12.72 0.41
CA LEU A 90 -4.59 12.53 0.29
C LEU A 90 -5.33 13.86 0.43
N THR A 91 -4.65 15.00 0.64
CA THR A 91 -5.27 16.31 0.42
C THR A 91 -5.50 16.60 -1.07
N LYS A 92 -4.78 15.93 -1.96
CA LYS A 92 -5.02 15.92 -3.43
C LYS A 92 -5.98 14.82 -3.87
N THR A 93 -6.70 14.22 -2.93
CA THR A 93 -7.72 13.21 -3.19
C THR A 93 -8.84 13.79 -4.05
N ARG A 94 -9.39 12.97 -4.95
CA ARG A 94 -10.63 13.31 -5.68
C ARG A 94 -11.72 13.78 -4.71
N GLU A 95 -12.39 14.89 -5.04
CA GLU A 95 -13.34 15.57 -4.16
C GLU A 95 -14.42 14.65 -3.60
N LEU A 96 -14.90 13.69 -4.41
CA LEU A 96 -15.90 12.70 -4.01
C LEU A 96 -15.41 11.82 -2.86
N VAL A 97 -14.17 11.33 -2.92
CA VAL A 97 -13.61 10.48 -1.87
C VAL A 97 -13.34 11.30 -0.60
N ALA A 98 -12.91 12.56 -0.75
CA ALA A 98 -12.72 13.46 0.38
C ALA A 98 -14.04 13.74 1.13
N LYS A 99 -15.13 13.99 0.40
CA LYS A 99 -16.48 14.17 0.96
C LYS A 99 -16.95 12.93 1.72
N GLU A 100 -16.79 11.75 1.15
CA GLU A 100 -17.16 10.48 1.82
C GLU A 100 -16.34 10.21 3.08
N LEU A 101 -15.03 10.48 3.05
CA LEU A 101 -14.17 10.35 4.23
C LEU A 101 -14.59 11.32 5.33
N GLN A 102 -14.89 12.57 4.98
CA GLN A 102 -15.38 13.57 5.93
C GLN A 102 -16.75 13.21 6.53
N ALA A 103 -17.68 12.68 5.71
CA ALA A 103 -18.97 12.18 6.17
C ALA A 103 -18.83 11.05 7.20
N LYS A 104 -17.74 10.28 7.11
CA LYS A 104 -17.37 9.23 8.08
C LYS A 104 -16.53 9.74 9.25
N GLY A 105 -16.33 11.06 9.38
CA GLY A 105 -15.54 11.69 10.45
C GLY A 105 -14.02 11.61 10.26
N ILE A 106 -13.54 11.18 9.09
CA ILE A 106 -12.11 11.04 8.79
C ILE A 106 -11.60 12.34 8.18
N ARG A 107 -10.66 12.99 8.86
CA ARG A 107 -9.97 14.18 8.34
C ARG A 107 -8.91 13.76 7.32
N THR A 108 -9.08 14.18 6.06
CA THR A 108 -8.13 13.89 4.98
C THR A 108 -6.74 14.48 5.22
N SER A 109 -6.65 15.59 5.97
CA SER A 109 -5.40 16.28 6.30
C SER A 109 -4.49 15.49 7.25
N THR A 110 -5.01 14.50 7.97
CA THR A 110 -4.22 13.66 8.90
C THR A 110 -3.78 12.34 8.27
N LEU A 111 -4.28 12.00 7.08
CA LEU A 111 -3.94 10.76 6.41
C LEU A 111 -2.56 10.86 5.74
N GLY A 112 -1.62 10.02 6.17
CA GLY A 112 -0.26 9.97 5.63
C GLY A 112 0.77 10.85 6.36
N SER A 113 0.39 11.56 7.42
CA SER A 113 1.36 12.36 8.20
C SER A 113 2.25 11.48 9.09
N ASP A 114 1.76 10.30 9.49
CA ASP A 114 2.45 9.43 10.44
C ASP A 114 3.17 8.29 9.71
N SER A 115 4.42 8.53 9.34
CA SER A 115 5.30 7.43 8.92
C SER A 115 5.55 6.53 10.13
N ILE A 116 4.93 5.35 10.19
CA ILE A 116 5.26 4.34 11.21
C ILE A 116 6.67 3.83 10.89
N GLN A 117 7.66 4.39 11.57
CA GLN A 117 9.02 3.84 11.59
C GLN A 117 9.02 2.53 12.39
N LYS A 118 9.85 1.60 11.93
CA LYS A 118 9.93 0.18 12.32
C LYS A 118 10.18 -0.13 13.81
N GLY A 119 10.26 0.86 14.70
CA GLY A 119 10.56 0.67 16.12
C GLY A 119 9.37 0.26 16.99
N ALA A 120 8.14 0.59 16.61
CA ALA A 120 6.97 0.45 17.51
C ALA A 120 6.24 -0.91 17.43
N VAL A 121 6.54 -1.74 16.42
CA VAL A 121 5.75 -2.98 16.15
C VAL A 121 6.30 -4.22 16.88
N VAL A 122 7.42 -4.10 17.62
CA VAL A 122 8.02 -5.23 18.34
C VAL A 122 7.34 -5.52 19.69
N TYR A 123 6.46 -4.65 20.22
CA TYR A 123 5.94 -4.78 21.58
C TYR A 123 4.56 -5.47 21.72
N CYS A 124 3.95 -5.97 20.64
CA CYS A 124 2.62 -6.59 20.71
C CYS A 124 2.62 -8.11 20.44
N VAL A 125 3.76 -8.78 20.64
CA VAL A 125 3.84 -10.25 20.70
C VAL A 125 4.79 -10.65 21.82
N SER A 126 4.27 -10.55 23.05
CA SER A 126 4.76 -11.27 24.22
C SER A 126 3.67 -12.25 24.64
#